data_AF-A0A1L5KYZ1-F1
#
_entry.id   AF-A0A1L5KYZ1-F1
#
_cell.length_a   1.000
_cell.length_b   1.000
_cell.length_c   1.000
_cell.angle_alpha   90.00
_cell.angle_beta   90.00
_cell.angle_gamma   90.00
#
_symmetry.space_group_name_H-M   'P 1'
#
loop_
_entity.id
_entity.type
_entity.pdbx_description
1 polymer ?
#
loop_
_entity_poly.entity_id
_entity_poly.type
_entity_poly.pdbx_seq_one_letter_code
_entity_poly.pdbx_strand_id
1 'polypeptide(L)'
;SNGVRDVHAIISIANINMGRKTSTQKTAGLTPATAIFDEVGKGPIKKPYTAAMPSYDTPYGWRLSPILAGTGGEVELSKDAQEMFSDPDTYNLLVMDWDILNRRAMKGKTWKERKWAMFVPGQMANSGVKRTIGLGHYLDKPDDKKLNKIKIDATDFEASTNKLNEERKKLSTKDRVAYTSHTMFYPFTIDDCFLSSSQNLFPVEYAIKHKNDLLESGQYSGMLCDVFLESGNKLGTTKSNKQLAGFPFSGGVIDAPVQIFEMPQSNRFDDFIYVAGCMPPGEVVLTDSGWKKVEDVRMGDRLVCMDGGYHDIECIMILDKEDYDVYTFKLSNTFRELTFTKEHPLWVSKGVSRHGYAIDEGKFEFEFVEARDVREGYWTAIPNVYRKEIRNDDKCFHGLYDNIDFWWMIGLWIGDGCLDDYHVIFSVNKTEKDIVNRLDRIFTDIIPCAHSYSDGDGCYRYSANNVDLMEWIRSNLGSGSLGKWMPEWIKYMPQSNKWALVHGYLDSDGSIIRDKRGYYTMEFVSVNLGLMECFQHILFSLGVVSGISKMRESRVMSIAGRDVNTHDTYHLRLGNMDTMLAKDSILKYDISSFKLEKIINGIRRRRKNTGCFIS
;
A
#
# COMPACT_ATOMS: atom_id res chain seq x y z
N SER A 1 -9.94 43.06 66.38
CA SER A 1 -10.39 42.67 65.03
C SER A 1 -11.17 41.36 65.15
N ASN A 2 -12.46 41.36 64.81
CA ASN A 2 -13.40 40.27 65.15
C ASN A 2 -13.26 38.99 64.29
N GLY A 3 -12.07 38.64 63.82
CA GLY A 3 -11.84 37.38 63.08
C GLY A 3 -12.72 37.18 61.83
N VAL A 4 -13.42 38.21 61.36
CA VAL A 4 -14.24 38.16 60.16
C VAL A 4 -13.28 38.18 58.97
N ARG A 5 -13.28 37.09 58.22
CA ARG A 5 -12.52 36.97 56.98
C ARG A 5 -13.23 37.86 55.94
N ASP A 6 -12.69 39.03 55.66
CA ASP A 6 -13.22 39.88 54.58
C ASP A 6 -12.99 39.17 53.24
N VAL A 7 -14.08 38.62 52.68
CA VAL A 7 -14.05 37.95 51.38
C VAL A 7 -14.10 39.04 50.30
N HIS A 8 -12.94 39.38 49.75
CA HIS A 8 -12.83 40.40 48.70
C HIS A 8 -13.16 39.86 47.29
N ALA A 9 -13.16 38.54 47.07
CA ALA A 9 -13.53 37.92 45.79
C ALA A 9 -13.96 36.46 45.98
N ILE A 10 -14.91 36.00 45.15
CA ILE A 10 -15.32 34.60 45.04
C ILE A 10 -15.03 34.15 43.61
N ILE A 11 -14.20 33.11 43.45
CA ILE A 11 -13.88 32.52 42.15
C ILE A 11 -14.61 31.18 42.06
N SER A 12 -15.41 30.99 41.01
CA SER A 12 -16.04 29.71 40.68
C SER A 12 -15.42 29.14 39.42
N ILE A 13 -14.95 27.89 39.49
CA ILE A 13 -14.36 27.18 38.37
C ILE A 13 -15.24 25.97 38.07
N ALA A 14 -15.75 25.90 36.84
CA ALA A 14 -16.61 24.80 36.41
C ALA A 14 -16.03 24.17 35.13
N ASN A 15 -15.77 22.86 35.17
CA ASN A 15 -15.43 22.11 33.97
C ASN A 15 -16.71 21.88 33.13
N ILE A 16 -16.72 22.46 31.92
CA ILE A 16 -17.80 22.37 30.94
C ILE A 16 -17.76 21.06 30.14
N ASN A 17 -16.62 20.39 30.06
CA ASN A 17 -16.41 19.21 29.23
C ASN A 17 -15.59 18.12 29.95
N MET A 18 -16.28 17.17 30.60
CA MET A 18 -15.89 15.77 30.84
C MET A 18 -16.89 15.09 31.80
N GLY A 19 -17.63 14.09 31.30
CA GLY A 19 -18.12 12.96 32.12
C GLY A 19 -19.53 13.00 32.75
N ARG A 20 -20.38 14.03 32.56
CA ARG A 20 -21.79 13.96 33.01
C ARG A 20 -22.76 14.48 31.95
N LYS A 21 -23.72 13.64 31.55
CA LYS A 21 -24.84 13.94 30.63
C LYS A 21 -25.74 15.12 31.09
N THR A 22 -25.52 15.67 32.28
CA THR A 22 -26.27 16.78 32.90
C THR A 22 -25.49 18.09 33.05
N SER A 23 -24.35 18.27 32.37
CA SER A 23 -23.51 19.48 32.50
C SER A 23 -24.00 20.73 31.74
N THR A 24 -25.08 20.62 30.96
CA THR A 24 -25.46 21.62 29.95
C THR A 24 -26.12 22.91 30.47
N GLN A 25 -26.23 23.09 31.79
CA GLN A 25 -26.77 24.31 32.44
C GLN A 25 -25.89 24.82 33.59
N LYS A 26 -24.62 24.40 33.68
CA LYS A 26 -23.74 24.76 34.83
C LYS A 26 -23.47 26.26 35.00
N THR A 27 -23.66 27.05 33.96
CA THR A 27 -23.51 28.51 33.98
C THR A 27 -24.81 29.25 34.31
N ALA A 28 -25.96 28.56 34.26
CA ALA A 28 -27.26 29.15 34.57
C ALA A 28 -27.36 29.41 36.08
N GLY A 29 -27.67 30.64 36.47
CA GLY A 29 -27.86 31.05 37.87
C GLY A 29 -26.63 31.63 38.57
N LEU A 30 -25.46 31.64 37.92
CA LEU A 30 -24.32 32.43 38.40
C LEU A 30 -24.50 33.89 37.99
N THR A 31 -24.22 34.82 38.89
CA THR A 31 -24.17 36.27 38.59
C THR A 31 -22.74 36.82 38.73
N PRO A 32 -21.80 36.42 37.85
CA PRO A 32 -20.40 36.81 37.97
C PRO A 32 -20.21 38.32 37.72
N ALA A 33 -19.10 38.87 38.24
CA ALA A 33 -18.58 40.19 37.85
C ALA A 33 -17.57 40.08 36.68
N THR A 34 -16.93 38.93 36.53
CA THR A 34 -16.03 38.59 35.42
C THR A 34 -16.31 37.17 34.97
N ALA A 35 -16.42 36.94 33.67
CA ALA A 35 -16.60 35.61 33.08
C ALA A 35 -15.44 35.29 32.14
N ILE A 36 -14.84 34.11 32.30
CA ILE A 36 -13.75 33.62 31.44
C ILE A 36 -14.11 32.21 30.97
N PHE A 37 -14.07 32.01 29.67
CA PHE A 37 -14.18 30.72 29.02
C PHE A 37 -12.84 30.42 28.34
N ASP A 38 -12.20 29.33 28.76
CA ASP A 38 -10.90 28.92 28.24
C ASP A 38 -11.06 27.70 27.31
N GLU A 39 -10.09 27.52 26.41
CA GLU A 39 -10.06 26.49 25.36
C GLU A 39 -11.34 26.37 24.51
N VAL A 40 -11.98 27.50 24.18
CA VAL A 40 -13.27 27.53 23.44
C VAL A 40 -13.23 26.86 22.05
N GLY A 41 -12.04 26.68 21.46
CA GLY A 41 -11.84 25.98 20.18
C GLY A 41 -11.67 24.47 20.28
N LYS A 42 -11.77 23.86 21.48
CA LYS A 42 -11.56 22.42 21.71
C LYS A 42 -12.79 21.70 22.28
N GLY A 43 -13.96 22.32 22.27
CA GLY A 43 -15.17 21.68 22.77
C GLY A 43 -16.44 22.54 22.63
N PRO A 44 -17.60 21.98 23.02
CA PRO A 44 -18.89 22.61 22.85
C PRO A 44 -19.07 23.78 23.83
N ILE A 45 -18.93 25.01 23.33
CA ILE A 45 -18.98 26.26 24.12
C ILE A 45 -20.31 27.01 23.97
N LYS A 46 -21.04 26.82 22.87
CA LYS A 46 -22.20 27.65 22.52
C LYS A 46 -23.31 27.56 23.55
N LYS A 47 -23.63 26.35 24.01
CA LYS A 47 -24.69 26.12 24.99
C LYS A 47 -24.36 26.68 26.39
N PRO A 48 -23.17 26.43 26.97
CA PRO A 48 -22.75 27.11 28.21
C PRO A 48 -22.73 28.64 28.11
N TYR A 49 -22.27 29.19 26.99
CA TYR A 49 -22.20 30.65 26.79
C TYR A 49 -23.58 31.28 26.73
N THR A 50 -24.47 30.75 25.88
CA THR A 50 -25.86 31.24 25.74
C THR A 50 -26.67 31.12 27.03
N ALA A 51 -26.43 30.08 27.84
CA ALA A 51 -27.05 29.94 29.16
C ALA A 51 -26.57 31.00 30.18
N ALA A 52 -25.37 31.56 29.98
CA ALA A 52 -24.79 32.56 30.86
C ALA A 52 -25.18 34.00 30.47
N MET A 53 -25.45 34.26 29.18
CA MET A 53 -25.78 35.59 28.65
C MET A 53 -26.87 36.33 29.44
N PRO A 54 -28.00 35.72 29.85
CA PRO A 54 -29.03 36.41 30.62
C PRO A 54 -28.53 36.94 31.97
N SER A 55 -27.49 36.34 32.55
CA SER A 55 -26.90 36.80 33.81
C SER A 55 -26.02 38.04 33.66
N TYR A 56 -25.65 38.38 32.42
CA TYR A 56 -24.83 39.55 32.11
C TYR A 56 -25.70 40.78 31.88
N ASP A 57 -26.93 40.57 31.41
CA ASP A 57 -27.80 41.62 30.92
C ASP A 57 -28.36 42.51 32.03
N THR A 58 -28.45 43.81 31.73
CA THR A 58 -29.04 44.83 32.58
C THR A 58 -29.76 45.86 31.71
N PRO A 59 -30.61 46.74 32.26
CA PRO A 59 -31.23 47.81 31.49
C PRO A 59 -30.24 48.76 30.78
N TYR A 60 -28.95 48.71 31.12
CA TYR A 60 -27.89 49.55 30.56
C TYR A 60 -26.89 48.75 29.68
N GLY A 61 -27.22 47.50 29.33
CA GLY A 61 -26.34 46.57 28.62
C GLY A 61 -25.63 45.59 29.57
N TRP A 62 -24.61 44.90 29.06
CA TRP A 62 -23.90 43.89 29.85
C TRP A 62 -23.09 44.50 30.99
N ARG A 63 -23.25 43.98 32.20
CA ARG A 63 -22.50 44.40 33.40
C ARG A 63 -21.06 43.89 33.46
N LEU A 64 -20.64 43.08 32.49
CA LEU A 64 -19.29 42.53 32.38
C LEU A 64 -18.92 42.30 30.91
N SER A 65 -17.61 42.19 30.64
CA SER A 65 -17.08 41.76 29.36
C SER A 65 -16.54 40.33 29.46
N PRO A 66 -17.21 39.32 28.88
CA PRO A 66 -16.73 37.95 28.96
C PRO A 66 -15.48 37.77 28.09
N ILE A 67 -14.49 37.03 28.59
CA ILE A 67 -13.26 36.70 27.85
C ILE A 67 -13.40 35.26 27.36
N LEU A 68 -13.38 35.08 26.03
CA LEU A 68 -13.35 33.77 25.38
C LEU A 68 -11.95 33.58 24.81
N ALA A 69 -11.18 32.68 25.40
CA ALA A 69 -9.82 32.37 24.97
C ALA A 69 -9.77 30.93 24.44
N GLY A 70 -8.99 30.73 23.38
CA GLY A 70 -8.77 29.41 22.80
C GLY A 70 -7.86 29.47 21.61
N THR A 71 -7.20 28.36 21.32
CA THR A 71 -6.47 28.14 20.08
C THR A 71 -7.38 27.49 19.04
N GLY A 72 -6.92 27.48 17.79
CA GLY A 72 -7.47 26.58 16.78
C GLY A 72 -7.48 25.12 17.26
N GLY A 73 -8.41 24.35 16.73
CA GLY A 73 -8.64 22.96 17.08
C GLY A 73 -9.23 22.21 15.90
N GLU A 74 -9.27 20.89 15.99
CA GLU A 74 -9.87 20.04 14.98
C GLU A 74 -11.32 20.49 14.69
N VAL A 75 -11.72 20.48 13.41
CA VAL A 75 -12.99 21.06 12.92
C VAL A 75 -14.20 20.55 13.70
N GLU A 76 -14.22 19.24 14.02
CA GLU A 76 -15.28 18.59 14.79
C GLU A 76 -15.46 19.20 16.19
N LEU A 77 -14.36 19.54 16.86
CA LEU A 77 -14.36 20.08 18.23
C LEU A 77 -14.56 21.60 18.27
N SER A 78 -14.22 22.30 17.18
CA SER A 78 -14.22 23.76 17.09
C SER A 78 -15.46 24.36 16.44
N LYS A 79 -16.42 23.51 16.00
CA LYS A 79 -17.66 23.91 15.31
C LYS A 79 -18.43 25.03 16.00
N ASP A 80 -18.64 24.93 17.31
CA ASP A 80 -19.36 25.95 18.10
C ASP A 80 -18.64 27.31 18.07
N ALA A 81 -17.31 27.30 18.24
CA ALA A 81 -16.50 28.51 18.20
C ALA A 81 -16.46 29.12 16.79
N GLN A 82 -16.34 28.29 15.76
CA GLN A 82 -16.38 28.74 14.37
C GLN A 82 -17.70 29.44 14.06
N GLU A 83 -18.83 28.84 14.48
CA GLU A 83 -20.16 29.42 14.30
C GLU A 83 -20.26 30.77 15.04
N MET A 84 -19.96 30.79 16.34
CA MET A 84 -20.08 31.99 17.17
C MET A 84 -19.19 33.13 16.69
N PHE A 85 -17.96 32.82 16.26
CA PHE A 85 -16.98 33.84 15.87
C PHE A 85 -17.20 34.35 14.44
N SER A 86 -17.88 33.56 13.60
CA SER A 86 -18.32 34.00 12.27
C SER A 86 -19.49 34.98 12.31
N ASP A 87 -20.31 34.92 13.38
CA ASP A 87 -21.47 35.78 13.57
C ASP A 87 -21.38 36.55 14.91
N PRO A 88 -20.40 37.46 15.05
CA PRO A 88 -20.14 38.13 16.32
C PRO A 88 -21.32 38.97 16.83
N ASP A 89 -22.20 39.48 15.97
CA ASP A 89 -23.32 40.33 16.38
C ASP A 89 -24.37 39.53 17.16
N THR A 90 -24.75 38.35 16.67
CA THR A 90 -25.75 37.48 17.31
C THR A 90 -25.33 37.08 18.72
N TYR A 91 -24.02 36.88 18.93
CA TYR A 91 -23.46 36.47 20.21
C TYR A 91 -22.87 37.63 21.02
N ASN A 92 -23.06 38.88 20.59
CA ASN A 92 -22.52 40.09 21.22
C ASN A 92 -21.01 40.01 21.52
N LEU A 93 -20.25 39.55 20.53
CA LEU A 93 -18.79 39.46 20.55
C LEU A 93 -18.17 40.69 19.89
N LEU A 94 -16.97 41.05 20.33
CA LEU A 94 -16.20 42.13 19.71
C LEU A 94 -15.75 41.73 18.31
N VAL A 95 -16.17 42.51 17.31
CA VAL A 95 -15.74 42.37 15.91
C VAL A 95 -14.28 42.77 15.77
N MET A 96 -13.52 42.03 14.98
CA MET A 96 -12.12 42.30 14.69
C MET A 96 -11.94 43.65 13.97
N ASP A 97 -11.19 44.55 14.59
CA ASP A 97 -10.71 45.78 13.96
C ASP A 97 -9.44 45.48 13.15
N TRP A 98 -9.64 45.23 11.86
CA TRP A 98 -8.54 44.95 10.94
C TRP A 98 -7.59 46.14 10.77
N ASP A 99 -8.06 47.38 10.92
CA ASP A 99 -7.23 48.57 10.78
C ASP A 99 -6.20 48.68 11.90
N ILE A 100 -6.57 48.30 13.14
CA ILE A 100 -5.61 48.21 14.26
C ILE A 100 -4.49 47.21 13.95
N LEU A 101 -4.84 46.03 13.43
CA LEU A 101 -3.85 44.99 13.12
C LEU A 101 -3.00 45.38 11.90
N ASN A 102 -3.65 45.84 10.83
CA ASN A 102 -3.02 46.19 9.56
C ASN A 102 -2.03 47.34 9.73
N ARG A 103 -2.36 48.40 10.49
CA ARG A 103 -1.46 49.53 10.79
C ARG A 103 -0.07 49.08 11.25
N ARG A 104 0.03 47.92 11.90
CA ARG A 104 1.27 47.41 12.49
C ARG A 104 1.96 46.33 11.65
N ALA A 105 1.27 45.76 10.67
CA ALA A 105 1.72 44.59 9.91
C ALA A 105 1.56 44.72 8.39
N MET A 106 1.40 45.95 7.87
CA MET A 106 1.25 46.23 6.42
C MET A 106 2.33 45.53 5.57
N LYS A 107 3.59 45.58 6.00
CA LYS A 107 4.69 44.82 5.40
C LYS A 107 4.68 43.40 6.01
N GLY A 108 4.13 42.43 5.28
CA GLY A 108 4.03 41.04 5.74
C GLY A 108 2.65 40.60 6.22
N LYS A 109 1.58 41.31 5.80
CA LYS A 109 0.19 40.87 6.01
C LYS A 109 -0.02 39.47 5.42
N THR A 110 -0.52 38.55 6.24
CA THR A 110 -0.77 37.15 5.85
C THR A 110 -2.24 36.73 5.94
N TRP A 111 -3.10 37.54 6.59
CA TRP A 111 -4.53 37.26 6.77
C TRP A 111 -5.42 37.87 5.69
N LYS A 112 -6.62 37.29 5.57
CA LYS A 112 -7.73 37.83 4.77
C LYS A 112 -8.73 38.50 5.70
N GLU A 113 -9.13 39.71 5.36
CA GLU A 113 -10.09 40.49 6.13
C GLU A 113 -11.51 40.01 5.85
N ARG A 114 -12.28 39.80 6.91
CA ARG A 114 -13.72 39.48 6.87
C ARG A 114 -14.34 39.84 8.21
N LYS A 115 -15.66 39.94 8.26
CA LYS A 115 -16.37 40.06 9.54
C LYS A 115 -16.12 38.79 10.34
N TRP A 116 -15.51 38.95 11.51
CA TRP A 116 -15.16 37.87 12.43
C TRP A 116 -14.97 38.45 13.84
N ALA A 117 -15.10 37.62 14.86
CA ALA A 117 -14.69 37.99 16.22
C ALA A 117 -13.17 38.23 16.29
N MET A 118 -12.68 38.74 17.43
CA MET A 118 -11.26 39.06 17.61
C MET A 118 -10.33 37.91 17.19
N PHE A 119 -9.41 38.17 16.26
CA PHE A 119 -8.42 37.22 15.76
C PHE A 119 -7.01 37.70 16.10
N VAL A 120 -6.20 36.81 16.66
CA VAL A 120 -4.79 37.06 16.97
C VAL A 120 -3.92 36.13 16.13
N PRO A 121 -3.16 36.65 15.16
CA PRO A 121 -2.34 35.82 14.29
C PRO A 121 -1.12 35.25 15.04
N GLY A 122 -0.65 34.07 14.60
CA GLY A 122 0.44 33.32 15.23
C GLY A 122 1.76 34.10 15.34
N GLN A 123 2.00 35.08 14.47
CA GLN A 123 3.14 36.00 14.57
C GLN A 123 3.18 36.75 15.91
N MET A 124 2.01 36.98 16.52
CA MET A 124 1.90 37.69 17.80
C MET A 124 2.14 36.80 19.01
N ALA A 125 2.31 35.47 18.83
CA ALA A 125 2.61 34.54 19.91
C ALA A 125 3.82 35.00 20.75
N ASN A 126 3.86 34.58 22.02
CA ASN A 126 4.98 34.89 22.91
C ASN A 126 6.31 34.33 22.39
N SER A 127 6.27 33.21 21.66
CA SER A 127 7.41 32.59 20.97
C SER A 127 7.80 33.28 19.65
N GLY A 128 7.01 34.25 19.19
CA GLY A 128 7.30 35.07 18.01
C GLY A 128 8.51 35.98 18.22
N VAL A 129 9.07 36.51 17.14
CA VAL A 129 10.20 37.44 17.20
C VAL A 129 9.69 38.80 17.67
N LYS A 130 10.32 39.34 18.72
CA LYS A 130 9.97 40.63 19.32
C LYS A 130 11.11 41.63 19.19
N ARG A 131 10.75 42.91 19.11
CA ARG A 131 11.65 44.06 19.15
C ARG A 131 11.30 44.96 20.33
N THR A 132 12.30 45.27 21.16
CA THR A 132 12.09 46.16 22.30
C THR A 132 12.03 47.61 21.82
N ILE A 133 10.89 48.25 22.02
CA ILE A 133 10.65 49.65 21.65
C ILE A 133 10.10 50.44 22.85
N GLY A 134 10.14 51.77 22.77
CA GLY A 134 9.44 52.62 23.74
C GLY A 134 7.93 52.59 23.52
N LEU A 135 7.13 52.65 24.59
CA LEU A 135 5.67 52.70 24.50
C LEU A 135 5.18 53.91 23.67
N GLY A 136 5.91 55.03 23.71
CA GLY A 136 5.62 56.20 22.88
C GLY A 136 5.69 55.87 21.39
N HIS A 137 6.75 55.18 20.95
CA HIS A 137 6.86 54.67 19.58
C HIS A 137 5.72 53.70 19.20
N TYR A 138 5.21 52.90 20.14
CA TYR A 138 4.13 51.95 19.87
C TYR A 138 2.74 52.60 19.75
N LEU A 139 2.54 53.74 20.42
CA LEU A 139 1.29 54.50 20.46
C LEU A 139 1.28 55.68 19.48
N ASP A 140 2.16 55.68 18.47
CA ASP A 140 2.33 56.77 17.50
C ASP A 140 2.64 58.14 18.14
N LYS A 141 3.35 58.13 19.27
CA LYS A 141 3.83 59.30 20.01
C LYS A 141 5.35 59.22 20.26
N PRO A 142 6.17 59.20 19.20
CA PRO A 142 7.61 58.97 19.30
C PRO A 142 8.35 60.04 20.11
N ASP A 143 7.81 61.26 20.20
CA ASP A 143 8.43 62.37 20.93
C ASP A 143 8.13 62.39 22.43
N ASP A 144 7.21 61.54 22.92
CA ASP A 144 6.85 61.51 24.34
C ASP A 144 7.93 60.81 25.19
N LYS A 145 8.81 61.63 25.78
CA LYS A 145 9.90 61.18 26.64
C LYS A 145 9.44 60.40 27.87
N LYS A 146 8.21 60.60 28.38
CA LYS A 146 7.70 59.84 29.54
C LYS A 146 7.25 58.45 29.11
N LEU A 147 6.49 58.36 28.02
CA LEU A 147 6.04 57.08 27.48
C LEU A 147 7.21 56.22 27.00
N ASN A 148 8.22 56.81 26.37
CA ASN A 148 9.39 56.06 25.89
C ASN A 148 10.34 55.52 26.99
N LYS A 149 10.14 55.91 28.25
CA LYS A 149 10.78 55.26 29.40
C LYS A 149 10.22 53.87 29.66
N ILE A 150 8.95 53.63 29.31
CA ILE A 150 8.32 52.31 29.39
C ILE A 150 8.75 51.53 28.15
N LYS A 151 9.59 50.51 28.36
CA LYS A 151 10.01 49.60 27.28
C LYS A 151 9.01 48.45 27.17
N ILE A 152 8.65 48.11 25.93
CA ILE A 152 7.77 47.00 25.62
C ILE A 152 8.37 46.16 24.49
N ASP A 153 8.01 44.88 24.46
CA ASP A 153 8.39 43.96 23.40
C ASP A 153 7.27 43.87 22.36
N ALA A 154 7.41 44.65 21.28
CA ALA A 154 6.47 44.65 20.19
C ALA A 154 6.80 43.56 19.18
N THR A 155 5.78 42.97 18.55
CA THR A 155 5.97 41.95 17.51
C THR A 155 6.72 42.51 16.31
N ASP A 156 7.74 41.78 15.85
CA ASP A 156 8.32 41.94 14.53
C ASP A 156 7.63 40.99 13.56
N PHE A 157 6.69 41.50 12.77
CA PHE A 157 5.81 40.69 11.93
C PHE A 157 6.57 39.99 10.79
N GLU A 158 7.57 40.66 10.20
CA GLU A 158 8.34 40.10 9.09
C GLU A 158 9.24 38.97 9.58
N ALA A 159 10.02 39.23 10.64
CA ALA A 159 10.90 38.22 11.22
C ALA A 159 10.11 37.03 11.80
N SER A 160 8.97 37.28 12.44
CA SER A 160 8.09 36.21 12.95
C SER A 160 7.48 35.38 11.83
N THR A 161 7.08 36.02 10.71
CA THR A 161 6.54 35.31 9.54
C THR A 161 7.60 34.40 8.92
N ASN A 162 8.83 34.89 8.76
CA ASN A 162 9.93 34.10 8.23
C ASN A 162 10.25 32.89 9.12
N LYS A 163 10.35 33.10 10.45
CA LYS A 163 10.55 32.02 11.42
C LYS A 163 9.48 30.93 11.31
N LEU A 164 8.20 31.32 11.32
CA LEU A 164 7.09 30.37 11.25
C LEU A 164 7.03 29.64 9.90
N ASN A 165 7.35 30.30 8.79
CA ASN A 165 7.46 29.65 7.49
C ASN A 165 8.60 28.62 7.41
N GLU A 166 9.76 28.91 8.02
CA GLU A 166 10.86 27.95 8.11
C GLU A 166 10.49 26.71 8.94
N GLU A 167 9.81 26.90 10.07
CA GLU A 167 9.27 25.79 10.89
C GLU A 167 8.27 24.95 10.10
N ARG A 168 7.30 25.60 9.45
CA ARG A 168 6.31 24.96 8.57
C ARG A 168 6.99 24.17 7.44
N LYS A 169 8.02 24.72 6.79
CA LYS A 169 8.76 24.04 5.72
C LYS A 169 9.48 22.78 6.20
N LYS A 170 10.06 22.81 7.41
CA LYS A 170 10.72 21.64 8.03
C LYS A 170 9.72 20.54 8.38
N LEU A 171 8.50 20.91 8.80
CA LEU A 171 7.44 19.96 9.12
C LEU A 171 6.82 19.36 7.86
N SER A 172 6.56 20.18 6.83
CA SER A 172 5.91 19.72 5.58
C SER A 172 6.66 18.60 4.84
N THR A 173 7.98 18.50 5.02
CA THR A 173 8.82 17.48 4.37
C THR A 173 8.97 16.19 5.17
N LYS A 174 8.59 16.20 6.46
CA LYS A 174 8.79 15.06 7.38
C LYS A 174 7.50 14.48 7.92
N ASP A 175 6.56 15.34 8.31
CA ASP A 175 5.34 14.96 9.02
C ASP A 175 4.21 15.94 8.71
N ARG A 176 3.28 15.48 7.88
CA ARG A 176 2.13 16.27 7.42
C ARG A 176 1.11 16.51 8.53
N VAL A 177 0.98 15.61 9.51
CA VAL A 177 0.07 15.78 10.65
C VAL A 177 0.62 16.83 11.61
N ALA A 178 1.93 16.80 11.87
CA ALA A 178 2.60 17.83 12.66
C ALA A 178 2.57 19.20 11.96
N TYR A 179 2.67 19.24 10.63
CA TYR A 179 2.51 20.47 9.83
C TYR A 179 1.11 21.08 10.01
N THR A 180 0.04 20.28 9.90
CA THR A 180 -1.32 20.77 10.09
C THR A 180 -1.52 21.27 11.52
N SER A 181 -1.05 20.51 12.51
CA SER A 181 -1.13 20.88 13.93
C SER A 181 -0.40 22.19 14.24
N HIS A 182 0.83 22.34 13.74
CA HIS A 182 1.61 23.57 13.90
C HIS A 182 0.91 24.77 13.26
N THR A 183 0.32 24.57 12.07
CA THR A 183 -0.42 25.62 11.35
C THR A 183 -1.65 26.08 12.15
N MET A 184 -2.37 25.16 12.79
CA MET A 184 -3.49 25.47 13.68
C MET A 184 -3.08 26.22 14.96
N PHE A 185 -1.94 25.84 15.54
CA PHE A 185 -1.43 26.49 16.76
C PHE A 185 -0.86 27.89 16.49
N TYR A 186 -0.30 28.11 15.29
CA TYR A 186 0.25 29.39 14.85
C TYR A 186 -0.42 29.88 13.56
N PRO A 187 -1.71 30.25 13.61
CA PRO A 187 -2.50 30.55 12.42
C PRO A 187 -2.12 31.89 11.80
N PHE A 188 -1.93 31.95 10.50
CA PHE A 188 -1.77 33.22 9.77
C PHE A 188 -3.12 33.81 9.37
N THR A 189 -4.07 32.93 9.10
CA THR A 189 -5.43 33.29 8.70
C THR A 189 -6.44 32.69 9.67
N ILE A 190 -7.67 33.19 9.64
CA ILE A 190 -8.77 32.58 10.40
C ILE A 190 -9.01 31.12 9.94
N ASP A 191 -8.79 30.80 8.66
CA ASP A 191 -8.99 29.43 8.15
C ASP A 191 -7.94 28.46 8.71
N ASP A 192 -6.72 28.93 8.95
CA ASP A 192 -5.66 28.14 9.58
C ASP A 192 -6.08 27.62 10.98
N CYS A 193 -6.96 28.33 11.69
CA CYS A 193 -7.46 27.92 13.00
C CYS A 193 -8.34 26.66 12.97
N PHE A 194 -8.89 26.30 11.82
CA PHE A 194 -9.90 25.27 11.65
C PHE A 194 -9.48 24.23 10.60
N LEU A 195 -8.19 23.89 10.56
CA LEU A 195 -7.72 22.81 9.68
C LEU A 195 -8.11 21.45 10.25
N SER A 196 -8.29 20.47 9.38
CA SER A 196 -8.43 19.07 9.80
C SER A 196 -7.10 18.34 9.69
N SER A 197 -6.72 17.61 10.73
CA SER A 197 -5.63 16.63 10.69
C SER A 197 -6.05 15.32 10.01
N SER A 198 -7.33 15.14 9.69
CA SER A 198 -7.81 13.98 8.96
C SER A 198 -7.11 13.91 7.60
N GLN A 199 -6.41 12.81 7.36
CA GLN A 199 -5.87 12.47 6.05
C GLN A 199 -7.01 12.57 5.03
N ASN A 200 -6.84 13.37 3.97
CA ASN A 200 -7.87 13.44 2.93
C ASN A 200 -8.01 12.03 2.34
N LEU A 201 -9.13 11.38 2.66
CA LEU A 201 -9.45 10.02 2.23
C LEU A 201 -9.65 9.94 0.71
N PHE A 202 -9.80 11.09 0.04
CA PHE A 202 -10.02 11.16 -1.39
C PHE A 202 -8.71 11.34 -2.16
N PRO A 203 -8.54 10.62 -3.28
CA PRO A 203 -7.33 10.66 -4.09
C PRO A 203 -7.21 12.01 -4.82
N VAL A 204 -6.45 12.94 -4.24
CA VAL A 204 -6.31 14.33 -4.71
C VAL A 204 -5.86 14.42 -6.17
N GLU A 205 -4.93 13.57 -6.59
CA GLU A 205 -4.42 13.55 -7.97
C GLU A 205 -5.52 13.21 -8.98
N TYR A 206 -6.34 12.19 -8.68
CA TYR A 206 -7.47 11.79 -9.51
C TYR A 206 -8.56 12.86 -9.53
N ALA A 207 -8.83 13.52 -8.40
CA ALA A 207 -9.78 14.63 -8.35
C ALA A 207 -9.31 15.83 -9.21
N ILE A 208 -8.00 16.12 -9.23
CA ILE A 208 -7.41 17.16 -10.10
C ILE A 208 -7.52 16.75 -11.57
N LYS A 209 -7.19 15.49 -11.90
CA LYS A 209 -7.30 14.96 -13.26
C LYS A 209 -8.73 15.04 -13.78
N HIS A 210 -9.70 14.51 -13.03
CA HIS A 210 -11.11 14.56 -13.38
C HIS A 210 -11.64 16.00 -13.52
N LYS A 211 -11.22 16.92 -12.63
CA LYS A 211 -11.52 18.35 -12.79
C LYS A 211 -11.00 18.88 -14.12
N ASN A 212 -9.76 18.59 -14.49
CA ASN A 212 -9.18 19.05 -15.76
C ASN A 212 -9.93 18.45 -16.95
N ASP A 213 -10.28 17.17 -16.90
CA ASP A 213 -11.08 16.49 -17.92
C ASP A 213 -12.46 17.16 -18.11
N LEU A 214 -13.14 17.55 -17.02
CA LEU A 214 -14.41 18.30 -17.06
C LEU A 214 -14.24 19.69 -17.69
N LEU A 215 -13.13 20.37 -17.41
CA LEU A 215 -12.80 21.67 -18.01
C LEU A 215 -12.51 21.52 -19.52
N GLU A 216 -11.79 20.48 -19.93
CA GLU A 216 -11.40 20.24 -21.32
C GLU A 216 -12.55 19.72 -22.19
N SER A 217 -13.39 18.84 -21.65
CA SER A 217 -14.54 18.22 -22.35
C SER A 217 -15.73 19.16 -22.53
N GLY A 218 -15.77 20.29 -21.84
CA GLY A 218 -16.87 21.24 -21.90
C GLY A 218 -18.13 20.82 -21.12
N GLN A 219 -18.07 19.74 -20.32
CA GLN A 219 -19.16 19.27 -19.46
C GLN A 219 -19.31 20.12 -18.18
N TYR A 220 -19.49 21.43 -18.35
CA TYR A 220 -19.64 22.38 -17.24
C TYR A 220 -21.02 22.33 -16.57
N SER A 221 -22.01 21.68 -17.21
CA SER A 221 -23.38 21.62 -16.72
C SER A 221 -23.61 20.38 -15.87
N GLY A 222 -22.95 20.29 -14.72
CA GLY A 222 -23.37 19.35 -13.68
C GLY A 222 -24.82 19.63 -13.26
N MET A 223 -25.55 18.59 -12.87
CA MET A 223 -26.94 18.68 -12.45
C MET A 223 -27.02 19.30 -11.05
N LEU A 224 -27.88 20.32 -10.88
CA LEU A 224 -28.17 20.85 -9.55
C LEU A 224 -29.13 19.91 -8.84
N CYS A 225 -28.72 19.42 -7.68
CA CYS A 225 -29.47 18.46 -6.88
C CYS A 225 -29.55 18.92 -5.43
N ASP A 226 -30.75 18.76 -4.86
CA ASP A 226 -30.90 18.68 -3.41
C ASP A 226 -30.59 17.24 -3.01
N VAL A 227 -29.72 17.09 -2.01
CA VAL A 227 -29.27 15.79 -1.50
C VAL A 227 -29.93 15.56 -0.14
N PHE A 228 -30.58 14.42 0.04
CA PHE A 228 -31.25 14.06 1.29
C PHE A 228 -31.00 12.59 1.63
N LEU A 229 -31.22 12.22 2.89
CA LEU A 229 -31.04 10.87 3.38
C LEU A 229 -32.39 10.14 3.39
N GLU A 230 -32.48 9.04 2.66
CA GLU A 230 -33.63 8.13 2.64
C GLU A 230 -33.51 7.05 3.72
N SER A 231 -34.60 6.32 3.97
CA SER A 231 -34.60 5.20 4.92
C SER A 231 -33.57 4.13 4.54
N GLY A 232 -32.77 3.68 5.52
CA GLY A 232 -31.76 2.63 5.32
C GLY A 232 -30.43 3.12 4.75
N ASN A 233 -29.99 4.33 5.11
CA ASN A 233 -28.72 4.94 4.67
C ASN A 233 -28.56 5.10 3.15
N LYS A 234 -29.68 5.27 2.43
CA LYS A 234 -29.65 5.55 0.98
C LYS A 234 -29.64 7.05 0.74
N LEU A 235 -28.92 7.50 -0.28
CA LEU A 235 -28.89 8.90 -0.68
C LEU A 235 -30.01 9.16 -1.70
N GLY A 236 -30.93 10.04 -1.36
CA GLY A 236 -31.92 10.56 -2.30
C GLY A 236 -31.38 11.81 -2.98
N THR A 237 -31.62 11.94 -4.28
CA THR A 237 -31.32 13.17 -5.03
C THR A 237 -32.56 13.62 -5.78
N THR A 238 -32.86 14.91 -5.69
CA THR A 238 -33.92 15.54 -6.49
C THR A 238 -33.34 16.73 -7.22
N LYS A 239 -33.71 16.90 -8.49
CA LYS A 239 -33.31 18.06 -9.27
C LYS A 239 -33.73 19.33 -8.54
N SER A 240 -32.76 20.21 -8.28
CA SER A 240 -32.99 21.46 -7.59
C SER A 240 -33.04 22.62 -8.59
N ASN A 241 -33.94 23.56 -8.32
CA ASN A 241 -34.02 24.84 -9.02
C ASN A 241 -33.38 25.98 -8.20
N LYS A 242 -32.78 25.65 -7.05
CA LYS A 242 -32.10 26.63 -6.18
C LYS A 242 -30.87 27.20 -6.88
N GLN A 243 -30.46 28.40 -6.49
CA GLN A 243 -29.27 29.03 -7.04
C GLN A 243 -28.01 28.47 -6.35
N LEU A 244 -27.00 28.11 -7.15
CA LEU A 244 -25.68 27.73 -6.65
C LEU A 244 -25.08 28.87 -5.82
N ALA A 245 -24.49 28.53 -4.68
CA ALA A 245 -23.78 29.52 -3.88
C ALA A 245 -22.60 30.08 -4.68
N GLY A 246 -22.48 31.42 -4.74
CA GLY A 246 -21.37 32.07 -5.39
C GLY A 246 -20.04 31.69 -4.72
N PHE A 247 -19.04 31.35 -5.52
CA PHE A 247 -17.68 31.08 -5.06
C PHE A 247 -16.76 32.29 -5.33
N PRO A 248 -15.94 32.74 -4.37
CA PRO A 248 -15.87 32.27 -2.98
C PRO A 248 -17.08 32.72 -2.16
N PHE A 249 -17.59 31.85 -1.30
CA PHE A 249 -18.75 32.15 -0.45
C PHE A 249 -18.40 33.26 0.56
N SER A 250 -19.18 34.32 0.58
CA SER A 250 -18.94 35.52 1.41
C SER A 250 -19.38 35.37 2.88
N GLY A 251 -19.95 34.21 3.26
CA GLY A 251 -20.46 33.93 4.61
C GLY A 251 -21.99 33.97 4.72
N GLY A 252 -22.54 33.42 5.82
CA GLY A 252 -23.98 33.29 6.10
C GLY A 252 -24.51 31.86 6.00
N VAL A 253 -25.84 31.69 6.12
CA VAL A 253 -26.55 30.43 5.84
C VAL A 253 -27.25 30.58 4.49
N ILE A 254 -26.84 29.78 3.51
CA ILE A 254 -27.47 29.73 2.19
C ILE A 254 -27.99 28.32 1.95
N ASP A 255 -29.27 28.21 1.60
CA ASP A 255 -29.87 26.97 1.12
C ASP A 255 -29.60 26.86 -0.38
N ALA A 256 -28.46 26.24 -0.73
CA ALA A 256 -27.98 26.09 -2.10
C ALA A 256 -27.92 24.61 -2.49
N PRO A 257 -28.13 24.28 -3.78
CA PRO A 257 -28.04 22.90 -4.24
C PRO A 257 -26.59 22.47 -4.41
N VAL A 258 -26.36 21.16 -4.47
CA VAL A 258 -25.08 20.58 -4.85
C VAL A 258 -25.07 20.40 -6.36
N GLN A 259 -23.97 20.78 -7.02
CA GLN A 259 -23.76 20.49 -8.44
C GLN A 259 -23.07 19.13 -8.59
N ILE A 260 -23.78 18.15 -9.15
CA ILE A 260 -23.31 16.78 -9.36
C ILE A 260 -22.97 16.59 -10.84
N PHE A 261 -21.71 16.28 -11.15
CA PHE A 261 -21.25 16.04 -12.52
C PHE A 261 -21.47 14.61 -12.98
N GLU A 262 -21.42 13.65 -12.06
CA GLU A 262 -21.72 12.23 -12.28
C GLU A 262 -22.63 11.73 -11.15
N MET A 263 -23.79 11.18 -11.50
CA MET A 263 -24.71 10.61 -10.50
C MET A 263 -24.11 9.33 -9.90
N PRO A 264 -24.34 9.05 -8.60
CA PRO A 264 -23.87 7.81 -8.01
C PRO A 264 -24.42 6.61 -8.77
N GLN A 265 -23.55 5.67 -9.17
CA GLN A 265 -23.98 4.46 -9.90
C GLN A 265 -24.76 3.45 -9.04
N SER A 266 -24.81 3.68 -7.72
CA SER A 266 -25.48 2.83 -6.73
C SER A 266 -25.97 3.69 -5.57
N ASN A 267 -27.17 3.37 -5.05
CA ASN A 267 -27.72 3.95 -3.82
C ASN A 267 -27.40 3.12 -2.55
N ARG A 268 -26.52 2.12 -2.66
CA ARG A 268 -25.89 1.43 -1.53
C ARG A 268 -24.52 2.04 -1.31
N PHE A 269 -24.39 2.82 -0.25
CA PHE A 269 -23.14 3.44 0.18
C PHE A 269 -22.65 2.69 1.42
N ASP A 270 -22.17 1.46 1.20
CA ASP A 270 -21.13 0.95 2.07
C ASP A 270 -19.83 1.69 1.67
N ASP A 271 -18.99 2.01 2.65
CA ASP A 271 -17.83 2.90 2.45
C ASP A 271 -16.97 2.50 1.22
N PHE A 272 -16.47 3.49 0.47
CA PHE A 272 -15.44 3.35 -0.59
C PHE A 272 -15.87 2.81 -1.98
N ILE A 273 -16.95 3.33 -2.58
CA ILE A 273 -17.39 2.93 -3.96
C ILE A 273 -16.37 3.31 -5.07
N TYR A 274 -15.34 4.11 -4.78
CA TYR A 274 -14.27 4.41 -5.74
C TYR A 274 -13.12 3.41 -5.58
N VAL A 275 -13.34 2.16 -6.01
CA VAL A 275 -12.29 1.15 -6.01
C VAL A 275 -11.40 1.39 -7.24
N ALA A 276 -10.09 1.55 -7.02
CA ALA A 276 -9.12 1.80 -8.10
C ALA A 276 -9.01 0.62 -9.09
N GLY A 277 -9.54 -0.56 -8.74
CA GLY A 277 -9.60 -1.75 -9.57
C GLY A 277 -9.65 -3.03 -8.74
N CYS A 278 -10.27 -4.07 -9.27
CA CYS A 278 -10.45 -5.36 -8.60
C CYS A 278 -9.94 -6.52 -9.45
N MET A 279 -9.77 -7.67 -8.80
CA MET A 279 -9.65 -8.98 -9.45
C MET A 279 -10.95 -9.76 -9.18
N PRO A 280 -11.51 -10.48 -10.17
CA PRO A 280 -12.67 -11.33 -9.95
C PRO A 280 -12.33 -12.53 -9.04
N PRO A 281 -13.34 -13.13 -8.38
CA PRO A 281 -13.14 -14.34 -7.57
C PRO A 281 -12.47 -15.47 -8.37
N GLY A 282 -11.59 -16.22 -7.72
CA GLY A 282 -10.82 -17.32 -8.29
C GLY A 282 -9.42 -16.93 -8.75
N GLU A 283 -9.16 -15.64 -9.00
CA GLU A 283 -7.82 -15.13 -9.26
C GLU A 283 -6.91 -15.27 -8.03
N VAL A 284 -5.61 -15.41 -8.26
CA VAL A 284 -4.63 -15.70 -7.20
C VAL A 284 -3.60 -14.60 -7.04
N VAL A 285 -3.24 -14.32 -5.79
CA VAL A 285 -2.19 -13.39 -5.39
C VAL A 285 -1.16 -14.11 -4.52
N LEU A 286 0.08 -13.62 -4.56
CA LEU A 286 1.17 -14.16 -3.74
C LEU A 286 1.17 -13.51 -2.36
N THR A 287 0.98 -14.33 -1.32
CA THR A 287 1.06 -13.92 0.08
C THR A 287 2.34 -14.46 0.74
N ASP A 288 2.62 -14.06 1.97
CA ASP A 288 3.71 -14.59 2.79
C ASP A 288 3.53 -16.06 3.21
N SER A 289 2.35 -16.62 2.99
CA SER A 289 2.04 -18.05 3.12
C SER A 289 2.01 -18.81 1.78
N GLY A 290 2.25 -18.12 0.66
CA GLY A 290 2.15 -18.66 -0.69
C GLY A 290 0.97 -18.13 -1.49
N TRP A 291 0.64 -18.80 -2.59
CA TRP A 291 -0.46 -18.40 -3.47
C TRP A 291 -1.81 -18.58 -2.78
N LYS A 292 -2.62 -17.52 -2.81
CA LYS A 292 -3.94 -17.49 -2.19
C LYS A 292 -4.94 -16.88 -3.17
N LYS A 293 -6.16 -17.42 -3.21
CA LYS A 293 -7.23 -16.81 -3.99
C LYS A 293 -7.60 -15.46 -3.39
N VAL A 294 -7.95 -14.49 -4.24
CA VAL A 294 -8.24 -13.12 -3.81
C VAL A 294 -9.39 -13.06 -2.81
N GLU A 295 -10.42 -13.90 -2.98
CA GLU A 295 -11.55 -14.00 -2.04
C GLU A 295 -11.18 -14.63 -0.69
N ASP A 296 -10.05 -15.33 -0.61
CA ASP A 296 -9.56 -15.98 0.60
C ASP A 296 -8.55 -15.11 1.37
N VAL A 297 -8.12 -13.98 0.80
CA VAL A 297 -7.24 -13.01 1.46
C VAL A 297 -7.94 -12.39 2.67
N ARG A 298 -7.19 -12.18 3.75
CA ARG A 298 -7.62 -11.63 5.04
C ARG A 298 -6.65 -10.55 5.49
N MET A 299 -7.07 -9.64 6.36
CA MET A 299 -6.26 -8.52 6.87
C MET A 299 -4.93 -8.92 7.54
N GLY A 300 -4.77 -10.18 7.96
CA GLY A 300 -3.53 -10.69 8.55
C GLY A 300 -2.51 -11.23 7.53
N ASP A 301 -2.90 -11.39 6.26
CA ASP A 301 -1.97 -11.80 5.20
C ASP A 301 -1.11 -10.61 4.76
N ARG A 302 0.07 -10.88 4.20
CA ARG A 302 0.91 -9.85 3.56
C ARG A 302 1.09 -10.14 2.08
N LEU A 303 0.98 -9.12 1.24
CA LEU A 303 1.05 -9.25 -0.22
C LEU A 303 2.43 -8.89 -0.75
N VAL A 304 2.84 -9.56 -1.82
CA VAL A 304 4.03 -9.19 -2.58
C VAL A 304 3.77 -7.96 -3.45
N CYS A 305 4.62 -6.94 -3.34
CA CYS A 305 4.56 -5.73 -4.15
C CYS A 305 5.63 -5.70 -5.27
N MET A 306 5.61 -4.63 -6.08
CA MET A 306 6.51 -4.42 -7.22
C MET A 306 8.01 -4.40 -6.85
N ASP A 307 8.34 -4.11 -5.59
CA ASP A 307 9.70 -4.15 -5.05
C ASP A 307 10.16 -5.57 -4.68
N GLY A 308 9.26 -6.55 -4.75
CA GLY A 308 9.47 -7.93 -4.29
C GLY A 308 9.43 -8.10 -2.77
N GLY A 309 9.01 -7.07 -2.03
CA GLY A 309 8.80 -7.09 -0.59
C GLY A 309 7.38 -7.52 -0.20
N TYR A 310 7.22 -7.89 1.06
CA TYR A 310 5.92 -8.15 1.68
C TYR A 310 5.40 -6.88 2.35
N HIS A 311 4.15 -6.52 2.05
CA HIS A 311 3.48 -5.34 2.59
C HIS A 311 2.17 -5.74 3.28
N ASP A 312 1.84 -5.03 4.36
CA ASP A 312 0.62 -5.25 5.13
C ASP A 312 -0.60 -4.74 4.37
N ILE A 313 -1.74 -5.41 4.54
CA ILE A 313 -3.00 -5.02 3.93
C ILE A 313 -3.66 -3.94 4.80
N GLU A 314 -3.80 -2.73 4.26
CA GLU A 314 -4.47 -1.63 4.96
C GLU A 314 -6.00 -1.71 4.88
N CYS A 315 -6.52 -2.20 3.76
CA CYS A 315 -7.95 -2.39 3.55
C CYS A 315 -8.23 -3.49 2.52
N ILE A 316 -9.37 -4.17 2.67
CA ILE A 316 -9.92 -5.09 1.66
C ILE A 316 -11.19 -4.43 1.11
N MET A 317 -11.18 -4.11 -0.18
CA MET A 317 -12.32 -3.53 -0.90
C MET A 317 -13.03 -4.63 -1.69
N ILE A 318 -14.36 -4.61 -1.67
CA ILE A 318 -15.19 -5.60 -2.38
C ILE A 318 -16.17 -4.84 -3.27
N LEU A 319 -16.17 -5.15 -4.56
CA LEU A 319 -17.10 -4.61 -5.54
C LEU A 319 -18.13 -5.67 -5.93
N ASP A 320 -19.39 -5.44 -5.58
CA ASP A 320 -20.51 -6.35 -5.90
C ASP A 320 -21.22 -5.89 -7.19
N LYS A 321 -20.96 -6.58 -8.30
CA LYS A 321 -21.49 -6.27 -9.64
C LYS A 321 -21.70 -7.57 -10.44
N GLU A 322 -22.86 -7.71 -11.09
CA GLU A 322 -23.18 -8.88 -11.94
C GLU A 322 -22.70 -8.69 -13.39
N ASP A 323 -22.89 -7.50 -13.98
CA ASP A 323 -22.49 -7.16 -15.35
C ASP A 323 -21.40 -6.07 -15.34
N TYR A 324 -20.14 -6.48 -15.20
CA TYR A 324 -19.00 -5.56 -15.17
C TYR A 324 -17.93 -5.94 -16.19
N ASP A 325 -17.36 -4.93 -16.86
CA ASP A 325 -16.32 -5.14 -17.86
C ASP A 325 -15.03 -5.65 -17.20
N VAL A 326 -14.58 -6.82 -17.64
CA VAL A 326 -13.32 -7.43 -17.22
C VAL A 326 -12.41 -7.70 -18.42
N TYR A 327 -11.11 -7.69 -18.17
CA TYR A 327 -10.06 -7.89 -19.15
C TYR A 327 -9.14 -9.01 -18.68
N THR A 328 -8.96 -10.02 -19.53
CA THR A 328 -8.09 -11.17 -19.28
C THR A 328 -6.79 -11.02 -20.06
N PHE A 329 -5.66 -11.18 -19.37
CA PHE A 329 -4.33 -11.03 -19.91
C PHE A 329 -3.57 -12.34 -19.90
N LYS A 330 -2.94 -12.63 -21.04
CA LYS A 330 -2.05 -13.75 -21.21
C LYS A 330 -0.60 -13.25 -21.31
N LEU A 331 0.13 -13.36 -20.21
CA LEU A 331 1.54 -12.99 -20.19
C LEU A 331 2.38 -14.04 -20.92
N SER A 332 3.30 -13.58 -21.76
CA SER A 332 4.30 -14.41 -22.43
C SER A 332 5.11 -15.21 -21.41
N ASN A 333 5.56 -16.40 -21.82
CA ASN A 333 6.32 -17.36 -21.01
C ASN A 333 5.58 -17.96 -19.78
N THR A 334 4.45 -17.41 -19.34
CA THR A 334 3.63 -18.00 -18.27
C THR A 334 2.53 -18.89 -18.86
N PHE A 335 1.91 -19.77 -18.05
CA PHE A 335 0.80 -20.61 -18.51
C PHE A 335 -0.58 -20.11 -18.09
N ARG A 336 -0.73 -19.50 -16.91
CA ARG A 336 -2.00 -18.95 -16.47
C ARG A 336 -2.33 -17.63 -17.16
N GLU A 337 -3.60 -17.29 -17.11
CA GLU A 337 -4.17 -16.00 -17.47
C GLU A 337 -4.57 -15.28 -16.19
N LEU A 338 -4.62 -13.95 -16.24
CA LEU A 338 -5.03 -13.12 -15.12
C LEU A 338 -6.13 -12.18 -15.58
N THR A 339 -7.22 -12.11 -14.82
CA THR A 339 -8.36 -11.27 -15.13
C THR A 339 -8.44 -10.11 -14.15
N PHE A 340 -8.77 -8.93 -14.67
CA PHE A 340 -8.93 -7.71 -13.88
C PHE A 340 -10.14 -6.92 -14.33
N THR A 341 -10.67 -6.05 -13.47
CA THR A 341 -11.67 -5.07 -13.89
C THR A 341 -11.08 -4.02 -14.83
N LYS A 342 -11.92 -3.38 -15.66
CA LYS A 342 -11.47 -2.44 -16.71
C LYS A 342 -10.57 -1.30 -16.22
N GLU A 343 -10.82 -0.78 -15.04
CA GLU A 343 -10.07 0.34 -14.43
C GLU A 343 -8.81 -0.10 -13.69
N HIS A 344 -8.56 -1.42 -13.55
CA HIS A 344 -7.46 -1.92 -12.73
C HIS A 344 -6.10 -1.44 -13.23
N PRO A 345 -5.30 -0.74 -12.40
CA PRO A 345 -4.02 -0.20 -12.82
C PRO A 345 -2.98 -1.32 -12.90
N LEU A 346 -2.48 -1.57 -14.10
CA LEU A 346 -1.42 -2.54 -14.37
C LEU A 346 -0.08 -1.82 -14.55
N TRP A 347 0.94 -2.29 -13.84
CA TRP A 347 2.31 -1.78 -13.96
C TRP A 347 2.96 -2.30 -15.24
N VAL A 348 2.98 -1.46 -16.27
CA VAL A 348 3.41 -1.85 -17.62
C VAL A 348 4.31 -0.79 -18.24
N SER A 349 5.12 -1.23 -19.20
CA SER A 349 5.89 -0.36 -20.06
C SER A 349 5.43 -0.51 -21.51
N LYS A 350 5.15 0.63 -22.14
CA LYS A 350 4.76 0.71 -23.56
C LYS A 350 5.93 0.44 -24.52
N GLY A 351 7.11 0.13 -23.98
CA GLY A 351 8.40 0.10 -24.68
C GLY A 351 8.43 -0.80 -25.92
N VAL A 352 8.78 -0.19 -27.06
CA VAL A 352 8.90 -0.83 -28.36
C VAL A 352 10.23 -1.58 -28.46
N SER A 353 10.19 -2.92 -28.59
CA SER A 353 11.41 -3.68 -28.90
C SER A 353 12.02 -3.18 -30.21
N ARG A 354 13.35 -3.04 -30.28
CA ARG A 354 14.02 -2.73 -31.56
C ARG A 354 13.86 -3.93 -32.50
N HIS A 355 13.84 -3.65 -33.81
CA HIS A 355 13.87 -4.64 -34.88
C HIS A 355 14.70 -5.88 -34.52
N GLY A 356 14.03 -7.03 -34.39
CA GLY A 356 14.63 -8.35 -34.13
C GLY A 356 14.75 -8.71 -32.66
N TYR A 357 13.65 -9.16 -32.02
CA TYR A 357 13.57 -9.98 -30.79
C TYR A 357 14.46 -9.60 -29.58
N ALA A 358 15.13 -8.44 -29.58
CA ALA A 358 16.10 -8.05 -28.58
C ALA A 358 15.50 -6.99 -27.64
N ILE A 359 15.39 -7.36 -26.37
CA ILE A 359 14.94 -6.47 -25.29
C ILE A 359 16.03 -5.41 -25.03
N ASP A 360 15.64 -4.14 -25.00
CA ASP A 360 16.50 -3.02 -24.61
C ASP A 360 15.96 -2.42 -23.31
N GLU A 361 16.40 -2.97 -22.18
CA GLU A 361 15.86 -2.64 -20.85
C GLU A 361 15.96 -1.15 -20.51
N GLY A 362 16.97 -0.45 -21.04
CA GLY A 362 17.14 0.99 -20.83
C GLY A 362 16.07 1.87 -21.49
N LYS A 363 15.14 1.28 -22.25
CA LYS A 363 14.00 1.96 -22.86
C LYS A 363 12.68 1.65 -22.17
N PHE A 364 12.68 0.83 -21.11
CA PHE A 364 11.45 0.59 -20.37
C PHE A 364 11.12 1.80 -19.51
N GLU A 365 10.04 2.46 -19.87
CA GLU A 365 9.36 3.47 -19.06
C GLU A 365 8.11 2.81 -18.51
N PHE A 366 8.11 2.48 -17.22
CA PHE A 366 6.97 1.85 -16.57
C PHE A 366 6.03 2.90 -15.99
N GLU A 367 4.75 2.67 -16.19
CA GLU A 367 3.66 3.48 -15.64
C GLU A 367 2.46 2.58 -15.33
N PHE A 368 1.53 3.09 -14.51
CA PHE A 368 0.26 2.41 -14.31
C PHE A 368 -0.70 2.76 -15.45
N VAL A 369 -1.16 1.72 -16.14
CA VAL A 369 -2.15 1.83 -17.22
C VAL A 369 -3.37 1.01 -16.84
N GLU A 370 -4.56 1.56 -17.00
CA GLU A 370 -5.80 0.82 -16.78
C GLU A 370 -5.86 -0.42 -17.67
N ALA A 371 -6.41 -1.52 -17.16
CA ALA A 371 -6.52 -2.78 -17.88
C ALA A 371 -7.12 -2.61 -19.29
N ARG A 372 -8.17 -1.79 -19.43
CA ARG A 372 -8.80 -1.52 -20.74
C ARG A 372 -7.89 -0.85 -21.77
N ASP A 373 -6.81 -0.20 -21.33
CA ASP A 373 -5.88 0.56 -22.15
C ASP A 373 -4.55 -0.16 -22.41
N VAL A 374 -4.32 -1.30 -21.75
CA VAL A 374 -3.20 -2.18 -22.06
C VAL A 374 -3.39 -2.80 -23.44
N ARG A 375 -2.29 -2.94 -24.20
CA ARG A 375 -2.26 -3.49 -25.57
C ARG A 375 -1.22 -4.59 -25.67
N GLU A 376 -1.42 -5.51 -26.62
CA GLU A 376 -0.42 -6.54 -26.92
C GLU A 376 0.96 -5.93 -27.22
N GLY A 377 2.01 -6.54 -26.68
CA GLY A 377 3.39 -6.07 -26.82
C GLY A 377 3.84 -5.09 -25.74
N TYR A 378 2.96 -4.72 -24.79
CA TYR A 378 3.37 -4.01 -23.57
C TYR A 378 4.12 -4.98 -22.65
N TRP A 379 5.08 -4.46 -21.88
CA TRP A 379 5.95 -5.26 -21.03
C TRP A 379 5.64 -5.05 -19.57
N THR A 380 5.73 -6.10 -18.75
CA THR A 380 5.73 -6.01 -17.29
C THR A 380 7.00 -6.64 -16.71
N ALA A 381 7.30 -6.31 -15.47
CA ALA A 381 8.44 -6.86 -14.73
C ALA A 381 7.92 -7.84 -13.68
N ILE A 382 8.50 -9.05 -13.65
CA ILE A 382 8.22 -9.99 -12.57
C ILE A 382 9.09 -9.58 -11.36
N PRO A 383 8.51 -9.21 -10.21
CA PRO A 383 9.29 -8.92 -9.02
C PRO A 383 10.00 -10.21 -8.57
N ASN A 384 11.32 -10.14 -8.41
CA ASN A 384 12.11 -11.30 -8.01
C ASN A 384 12.14 -11.45 -6.48
N VAL A 385 11.00 -11.84 -5.91
CA VAL A 385 10.78 -12.05 -4.46
C VAL A 385 11.76 -13.05 -3.88
N TYR A 386 12.02 -14.12 -4.64
CA TYR A 386 12.83 -15.25 -4.23
C TYR A 386 14.33 -14.98 -4.31
N ARG A 387 14.76 -13.80 -4.77
CA ARG A 387 16.17 -13.39 -4.72
C ARG A 387 16.67 -13.24 -3.28
N LYS A 388 15.77 -12.88 -2.36
CA LYS A 388 16.06 -12.84 -0.93
C LYS A 388 16.21 -14.26 -0.42
N GLU A 389 17.36 -14.57 0.17
CA GLU A 389 17.59 -15.87 0.81
C GLU A 389 17.03 -15.82 2.24
N ILE A 390 16.18 -16.78 2.58
CA ILE A 390 15.60 -16.90 3.94
C ILE A 390 15.91 -18.30 4.44
N ARG A 391 16.71 -18.37 5.50
CA ARG A 391 17.10 -19.62 6.14
C ARG A 391 15.91 -20.23 6.87
N ASN A 392 15.60 -21.49 6.59
CA ASN A 392 14.46 -22.23 7.15
C ASN A 392 14.90 -23.64 7.62
N ASP A 393 16.01 -23.71 8.35
CA ASP A 393 16.64 -24.98 8.77
C ASP A 393 15.67 -25.88 9.55
N ASP A 394 14.83 -25.29 10.41
CA ASP A 394 13.87 -26.02 11.25
C ASP A 394 12.82 -26.81 10.44
N LYS A 395 12.59 -26.44 9.18
CA LYS A 395 11.67 -27.14 8.26
C LYS A 395 12.39 -28.20 7.43
N CYS A 396 13.71 -28.15 7.34
CA CYS A 396 14.50 -29.06 6.54
C CYS A 396 14.78 -30.37 7.29
N PHE A 397 15.00 -31.45 6.55
CA PHE A 397 15.34 -32.73 7.14
C PHE A 397 16.71 -32.66 7.84
N HIS A 398 16.72 -32.88 9.16
CA HIS A 398 17.91 -33.05 10.01
C HIS A 398 19.09 -32.09 9.72
N GLY A 399 18.81 -30.80 9.53
CA GLY A 399 19.86 -29.79 9.32
C GLY A 399 20.57 -29.85 7.97
N LEU A 400 20.06 -30.61 6.99
CA LEU A 400 20.61 -30.71 5.64
C LEU A 400 20.26 -29.50 4.74
N TYR A 401 19.82 -28.39 5.33
CA TYR A 401 19.39 -27.21 4.58
C TYR A 401 20.47 -26.68 3.65
N ASP A 402 21.73 -26.67 4.09
CA ASP A 402 22.87 -26.17 3.31
C ASP A 402 23.55 -27.26 2.44
N ASN A 403 23.00 -28.49 2.40
CA ASN A 403 23.61 -29.61 1.71
C ASN A 403 23.15 -29.71 0.24
N ILE A 404 24.08 -29.45 -0.70
CA ILE A 404 23.84 -29.47 -2.15
C ILE A 404 23.40 -30.86 -2.63
N ASP A 405 24.03 -31.93 -2.14
CA ASP A 405 23.70 -33.31 -2.53
C ASP A 405 22.28 -33.70 -2.09
N PHE A 406 21.85 -33.27 -0.90
CA PHE A 406 20.49 -33.45 -0.44
C PHE A 406 19.49 -32.79 -1.40
N TRP A 407 19.71 -31.53 -1.76
CA TRP A 407 18.80 -30.81 -2.66
C TRP A 407 18.80 -31.34 -4.10
N TRP A 408 19.95 -31.80 -4.58
CA TRP A 408 20.02 -32.55 -5.84
C TRP A 408 19.19 -33.84 -5.77
N MET A 409 19.30 -34.63 -4.70
CA MET A 409 18.49 -35.83 -4.51
C MET A 409 16.99 -35.51 -4.45
N ILE A 410 16.59 -34.43 -3.77
CA ILE A 410 15.20 -33.99 -3.74
C ILE A 410 14.72 -33.61 -5.15
N GLY A 411 15.53 -32.92 -5.94
CA GLY A 411 15.21 -32.59 -7.33
C GLY A 411 15.00 -33.85 -8.18
N LEU A 412 15.88 -34.84 -8.03
CA LEU A 412 15.78 -36.14 -8.68
C LEU A 412 14.51 -36.89 -8.27
N TRP A 413 14.18 -36.86 -6.97
CA TRP A 413 12.97 -37.48 -6.44
C TRP A 413 11.69 -36.80 -6.95
N ILE A 414 11.68 -35.47 -7.13
CA ILE A 414 10.51 -34.77 -7.64
C ILE A 414 10.13 -35.26 -9.04
N GLY A 415 11.11 -35.54 -9.92
CA GLY A 415 10.84 -36.18 -11.21
C GLY A 415 10.53 -37.67 -11.06
N ASP A 416 11.56 -38.49 -10.85
CA ASP A 416 11.49 -39.95 -10.96
C ASP A 416 11.32 -40.70 -9.62
N GLY A 417 11.00 -39.98 -8.55
CA GLY A 417 10.85 -40.53 -7.21
C GLY A 417 9.47 -41.11 -6.92
N CYS A 418 9.46 -42.16 -6.10
CA CYS A 418 8.27 -42.77 -5.52
C CYS A 418 8.50 -43.03 -4.02
N LEU A 419 7.43 -43.25 -3.26
CA LEU A 419 7.49 -43.68 -1.86
C LEU A 419 6.74 -45.00 -1.70
N ASP A 420 7.22 -45.85 -0.80
CA ASP A 420 6.41 -46.90 -0.19
C ASP A 420 6.34 -46.70 1.34
N ASP A 421 5.92 -47.71 2.09
CA ASP A 421 5.74 -47.63 3.54
C ASP A 421 7.04 -47.40 4.33
N TYR A 422 8.20 -47.73 3.74
CA TYR A 422 9.50 -47.69 4.43
C TYR A 422 10.63 -47.07 3.60
N HIS A 423 10.44 -46.91 2.29
CA HIS A 423 11.50 -46.58 1.36
C HIS A 423 11.22 -45.31 0.57
N VAL A 424 12.30 -44.57 0.35
CA VAL A 424 12.42 -43.57 -0.71
C VAL A 424 12.98 -44.28 -1.93
N ILE A 425 12.25 -44.23 -3.04
CA ILE A 425 12.55 -44.97 -4.26
C ILE A 425 12.85 -44.00 -5.39
N PHE A 426 13.86 -44.32 -6.21
CA PHE A 426 14.23 -43.59 -7.42
C PHE A 426 14.26 -44.55 -8.61
N SER A 427 13.69 -44.11 -9.73
CA SER A 427 13.83 -44.82 -11.01
C SER A 427 14.96 -44.19 -11.80
N VAL A 428 16.02 -44.95 -12.08
CA VAL A 428 17.24 -44.42 -12.73
C VAL A 428 17.49 -45.17 -14.03
N ASN A 429 17.77 -44.48 -15.13
CA ASN A 429 18.10 -45.16 -16.39
C ASN A 429 19.39 -45.97 -16.26
N LYS A 430 19.44 -47.19 -16.81
CA LYS A 430 20.63 -48.05 -16.74
C LYS A 430 21.89 -47.42 -17.36
N THR A 431 21.73 -46.47 -18.29
CA THR A 431 22.85 -45.76 -18.90
C THR A 431 23.45 -44.68 -17.99
N GLU A 432 22.75 -44.27 -16.94
CA GLU A 432 23.10 -43.12 -16.08
C GLU A 432 23.69 -43.60 -14.74
N LYS A 433 24.78 -44.39 -14.82
CA LYS A 433 25.43 -44.99 -13.64
C LYS A 433 25.92 -43.97 -12.62
N ASP A 434 26.27 -42.76 -13.05
CA ASP A 434 26.74 -41.69 -12.16
C ASP A 434 25.66 -41.23 -11.17
N ILE A 435 24.38 -41.30 -11.55
CA ILE A 435 23.25 -41.01 -10.67
C ILE A 435 23.20 -42.06 -9.55
N VAL A 436 23.36 -43.35 -9.88
CA VAL A 436 23.39 -44.44 -8.90
C VAL A 436 24.55 -44.26 -7.92
N ASN A 437 25.77 -44.00 -8.43
CA ASN A 437 26.95 -43.77 -7.59
C ASN A 437 26.76 -42.57 -6.64
N ARG A 438 26.09 -41.51 -7.10
CA ARG A 438 25.80 -40.32 -6.29
C ARG A 438 24.76 -40.64 -5.20
N LEU A 439 23.72 -41.41 -5.52
CA LEU A 439 22.75 -41.89 -4.52
C LEU A 439 23.41 -42.80 -3.48
N ASP A 440 24.28 -43.72 -3.89
CA ASP A 440 25.04 -44.58 -2.97
C ASP A 440 25.85 -43.74 -1.98
N ARG A 441 26.57 -42.72 -2.47
CA ARG A 441 27.30 -41.78 -1.61
C ARG A 441 26.38 -41.05 -0.63
N ILE A 442 25.24 -40.55 -1.10
CA ILE A 442 24.28 -39.82 -0.25
C ILE A 442 23.76 -40.72 0.88
N PHE A 443 23.33 -41.94 0.56
CA PHE A 443 22.75 -42.85 1.55
C PHE A 443 23.77 -43.66 2.36
N THR A 444 25.05 -43.56 2.02
CA THR A 444 26.17 -44.09 2.83
C THR A 444 26.71 -43.02 3.77
N ASP A 445 26.98 -41.81 3.28
CA ASP A 445 27.79 -40.81 3.99
C ASP A 445 26.98 -39.64 4.57
N ILE A 446 25.87 -39.24 3.92
CA ILE A 446 25.12 -38.02 4.27
C ILE A 446 23.84 -38.36 5.05
N ILE A 447 23.08 -39.35 4.57
CA ILE A 447 21.87 -39.88 5.20
C ILE A 447 22.05 -41.39 5.36
N PRO A 448 22.92 -41.84 6.29
CA PRO A 448 23.26 -43.25 6.42
C PRO A 448 22.01 -44.11 6.66
N CYS A 449 21.72 -45.02 5.74
CA CYS A 449 20.61 -45.97 5.87
C CYS A 449 20.83 -47.21 5.00
N ALA A 450 20.04 -48.26 5.22
CA ALA A 450 20.08 -49.43 4.36
C ALA A 450 19.55 -49.07 2.97
N HIS A 451 20.37 -49.21 1.94
CA HIS A 451 20.01 -48.90 0.56
C HIS A 451 20.51 -49.99 -0.39
N SER A 452 19.83 -50.12 -1.52
CA SER A 452 20.20 -51.03 -2.59
C SER A 452 19.53 -50.62 -3.88
N TYR A 453 20.00 -51.14 -5.01
CA TYR A 453 19.27 -51.06 -6.27
C TYR A 453 19.09 -52.45 -6.87
N SER A 454 17.99 -52.62 -7.59
CA SER A 454 17.65 -53.85 -8.30
C SER A 454 17.50 -53.59 -9.79
N ASP A 455 17.77 -54.62 -10.58
CA ASP A 455 17.66 -54.53 -12.04
C ASP A 455 16.18 -54.68 -12.47
N GLY A 456 15.64 -53.63 -13.06
CA GLY A 456 14.29 -53.60 -13.63
C GLY A 456 14.31 -53.68 -15.16
N ASP A 457 13.14 -53.61 -15.78
CA ASP A 457 13.03 -53.58 -17.25
C ASP A 457 13.38 -52.17 -17.76
N GLY A 458 14.59 -52.00 -18.31
CA GLY A 458 15.09 -50.71 -18.83
C GLY A 458 15.60 -49.68 -17.80
N CYS A 459 15.29 -49.82 -16.52
CA CYS A 459 15.77 -48.92 -15.44
C CYS A 459 16.27 -49.69 -14.20
N TYR A 460 17.13 -49.06 -13.41
CA TYR A 460 17.42 -49.48 -12.04
C TYR A 460 16.37 -48.90 -11.09
N ARG A 461 15.86 -49.74 -10.18
CA ARG A 461 15.06 -49.27 -9.05
C ARG A 461 15.95 -49.15 -7.84
N TYR A 462 16.32 -47.92 -7.49
CA TYR A 462 17.11 -47.61 -6.30
C TYR A 462 16.17 -47.40 -5.11
N SER A 463 16.44 -48.04 -3.98
CA SER A 463 15.59 -47.99 -2.78
C SER A 463 16.44 -47.72 -1.54
N ALA A 464 16.07 -46.71 -0.75
CA ALA A 464 16.69 -46.38 0.52
C ALA A 464 15.67 -46.52 1.65
N ASN A 465 15.96 -47.36 2.65
CA ASN A 465 15.10 -47.61 3.81
C ASN A 465 15.35 -46.55 4.88
N ASN A 466 14.55 -45.48 4.84
CA ASN A 466 14.62 -44.39 5.80
C ASN A 466 13.22 -43.82 6.02
N VAL A 467 12.57 -44.28 7.11
CA VAL A 467 11.19 -43.92 7.44
C VAL A 467 11.05 -42.42 7.72
N ASP A 468 12.03 -41.81 8.41
CA ASP A 468 11.98 -40.38 8.75
C ASP A 468 12.07 -39.50 7.48
N LEU A 469 12.98 -39.84 6.56
CA LEU A 469 13.11 -39.14 5.28
C LEU A 469 11.86 -39.34 4.42
N MET A 470 11.35 -40.57 4.35
CA MET A 470 10.12 -40.90 3.63
C MET A 470 8.95 -40.05 4.16
N GLU A 471 8.75 -40.00 5.47
CA GLU A 471 7.65 -39.26 6.09
C GLU A 471 7.82 -37.75 5.93
N TRP A 472 9.06 -37.26 5.99
CA TRP A 472 9.38 -35.86 5.70
C TRP A 472 9.05 -35.50 4.25
N ILE A 473 9.45 -36.33 3.27
CA ILE A 473 9.13 -36.13 1.84
C ILE A 473 7.62 -36.18 1.64
N ARG A 474 6.92 -37.19 2.20
CA ARG A 474 5.47 -37.32 2.09
C ARG A 474 4.74 -36.08 2.61
N SER A 475 5.16 -35.59 3.77
CA SER A 475 4.53 -34.44 4.43
C SER A 475 4.84 -33.10 3.76
N ASN A 476 6.04 -32.93 3.22
CA ASN A 476 6.49 -31.65 2.65
C ASN A 476 6.32 -31.57 1.14
N LEU A 477 6.45 -32.67 0.42
CA LEU A 477 6.51 -32.70 -1.04
C LEU A 477 5.38 -33.53 -1.66
N GLY A 478 4.57 -34.22 -0.85
CA GLY A 478 3.48 -35.07 -1.32
C GLY A 478 3.96 -36.37 -1.95
N SER A 479 3.14 -36.98 -2.81
CA SER A 479 3.49 -38.21 -3.53
C SER A 479 2.66 -38.36 -4.81
N GLY A 480 3.13 -39.21 -5.73
CA GLY A 480 2.51 -39.40 -7.04
C GLY A 480 2.74 -38.22 -8.00
N SER A 481 2.60 -38.44 -9.31
CA SER A 481 2.93 -37.42 -10.33
C SER A 481 2.10 -36.13 -10.19
N LEU A 482 0.81 -36.23 -9.88
CA LEU A 482 -0.07 -35.08 -9.65
C LEU A 482 -0.12 -34.58 -8.20
N GLY A 483 0.16 -35.45 -7.23
CA GLY A 483 0.07 -35.13 -5.80
C GLY A 483 1.35 -34.54 -5.22
N LYS A 484 2.46 -34.56 -5.98
CA LYS A 484 3.69 -33.86 -5.60
C LYS A 484 3.48 -32.33 -5.60
N TRP A 485 4.06 -31.63 -4.64
CA TRP A 485 4.03 -30.17 -4.53
C TRP A 485 5.34 -29.64 -3.94
N MET A 486 5.54 -28.32 -4.02
CA MET A 486 6.75 -27.67 -3.51
C MET A 486 6.37 -26.57 -2.52
N PRO A 487 6.73 -26.70 -1.23
CA PRO A 487 6.52 -25.66 -0.24
C PRO A 487 7.15 -24.34 -0.62
N GLU A 488 6.46 -23.25 -0.27
CA GLU A 488 6.88 -21.90 -0.62
C GLU A 488 8.28 -21.56 -0.08
N TRP A 489 8.62 -22.06 1.12
CA TRP A 489 9.91 -21.81 1.77
C TRP A 489 11.11 -22.35 0.96
N ILE A 490 10.94 -23.40 0.15
CA ILE A 490 12.00 -23.96 -0.70
C ILE A 490 12.46 -22.94 -1.75
N LYS A 491 11.57 -22.06 -2.21
CA LYS A 491 11.90 -21.02 -3.19
C LYS A 491 12.81 -19.92 -2.61
N TYR A 492 12.97 -19.85 -1.29
CA TYR A 492 13.86 -18.91 -0.60
C TYR A 492 15.24 -19.47 -0.25
N MET A 493 15.56 -20.67 -0.73
CA MET A 493 16.86 -21.29 -0.49
C MET A 493 18.04 -20.51 -1.09
N PRO A 494 19.27 -20.71 -0.57
CA PRO A 494 20.47 -20.20 -1.19
C PRO A 494 20.60 -20.59 -2.65
N GLN A 495 21.25 -19.74 -3.46
CA GLN A 495 21.41 -19.99 -4.90
C GLN A 495 22.03 -21.35 -5.22
N SER A 496 23.01 -21.81 -4.45
CA SER A 496 23.64 -23.12 -4.63
C SER A 496 22.63 -24.27 -4.57
N ASN A 497 21.71 -24.21 -3.59
CA ASN A 497 20.76 -25.27 -3.30
C ASN A 497 19.62 -25.26 -4.31
N LYS A 498 19.21 -24.08 -4.78
CA LYS A 498 18.28 -23.94 -5.90
C LYS A 498 18.85 -24.56 -7.18
N TRP A 499 20.12 -24.31 -7.48
CA TRP A 499 20.77 -24.93 -8.63
C TRP A 499 20.90 -26.44 -8.48
N ALA A 500 21.21 -26.93 -7.28
CA ALA A 500 21.24 -28.36 -7.01
C ALA A 500 19.88 -29.02 -7.23
N LEU A 501 18.80 -28.40 -6.73
CA LEU A 501 17.43 -28.85 -6.94
C LEU A 501 17.04 -28.88 -8.43
N VAL A 502 17.34 -27.81 -9.17
CA VAL A 502 17.13 -27.75 -10.63
C VAL A 502 17.96 -28.82 -11.35
N HIS A 503 19.18 -29.08 -10.90
CA HIS A 503 20.06 -30.08 -11.48
C HIS A 503 19.54 -31.50 -11.27
N GLY A 504 19.08 -31.85 -10.06
CA GLY A 504 18.44 -33.13 -9.81
C GLY A 504 17.17 -33.32 -10.65
N TYR A 505 16.39 -32.26 -10.81
CA TYR A 505 15.20 -32.31 -11.66
C TYR A 505 15.54 -32.44 -13.14
N LEU A 506 16.66 -31.86 -13.58
CA LEU A 506 17.20 -32.05 -14.92
C LEU A 506 17.62 -33.51 -15.14
N ASP A 507 18.27 -34.11 -14.15
CA ASP A 507 18.77 -35.49 -14.20
C ASP A 507 17.64 -36.54 -14.20
N SER A 508 16.44 -36.20 -13.72
CA SER A 508 15.23 -37.02 -13.88
C SER A 508 14.46 -36.67 -15.16
N ASP A 509 13.44 -35.83 -15.06
CA ASP A 509 12.48 -35.51 -16.13
C ASP A 509 13.01 -34.51 -17.18
N GLY A 510 14.22 -33.98 -16.98
CA GLY A 510 14.79 -32.98 -17.88
C GLY A 510 15.49 -33.55 -19.12
N SER A 511 15.52 -32.75 -20.18
CA SER A 511 16.20 -33.04 -21.43
C SER A 511 16.97 -31.82 -21.94
N ILE A 512 18.05 -32.09 -22.68
CA ILE A 512 18.79 -31.06 -23.43
C ILE A 512 18.72 -31.41 -24.91
N ILE A 513 18.10 -30.52 -25.67
CA ILE A 513 17.93 -30.67 -27.12
C ILE A 513 18.86 -29.68 -27.83
N ARG A 514 19.53 -30.17 -28.87
CA ARG A 514 20.30 -29.33 -29.80
C ARG A 514 19.54 -29.21 -31.11
N ASP A 515 19.24 -28.00 -31.53
CA ASP A 515 18.62 -27.75 -32.83
C ASP A 515 19.63 -27.86 -33.99
N LYS A 516 19.13 -27.88 -35.22
CA LYS A 516 19.97 -27.95 -36.44
C LYS A 516 20.89 -26.74 -36.63
N ARG A 517 20.57 -25.60 -35.99
CA ARG A 517 21.34 -24.35 -36.05
C ARG A 517 22.44 -24.29 -34.97
N GLY A 518 22.48 -25.26 -34.07
CA GLY A 518 23.46 -25.36 -32.98
C GLY A 518 23.03 -24.67 -31.69
N TYR A 519 21.77 -24.26 -31.56
CA TYR A 519 21.19 -23.76 -30.31
C TYR A 519 20.78 -24.92 -29.41
N TYR A 520 21.03 -24.77 -28.12
CA TYR A 520 20.58 -25.73 -27.11
C TYR A 520 19.30 -25.24 -26.43
N THR A 521 18.46 -26.15 -25.97
CA THR A 521 17.28 -25.86 -25.16
C THR A 521 17.24 -26.88 -24.04
N MET A 522 17.12 -26.42 -22.79
CA MET A 522 16.83 -27.25 -21.64
C MET A 522 15.31 -27.30 -21.46
N GLU A 523 14.79 -28.52 -21.33
CA GLU A 523 13.38 -28.83 -21.40
C GLU A 523 12.97 -29.72 -20.22
N PHE A 524 11.83 -29.43 -19.59
CA PHE A 524 11.24 -30.26 -18.54
C PHE A 524 9.78 -30.53 -18.87
N VAL A 525 9.34 -31.77 -18.71
CA VAL A 525 7.98 -32.19 -19.04
C VAL A 525 7.31 -32.75 -17.79
N SER A 526 6.11 -32.25 -17.47
CA SER A 526 5.36 -32.76 -16.32
C SER A 526 3.86 -32.65 -16.55
N VAL A 527 3.10 -33.54 -15.93
CA VAL A 527 1.62 -33.43 -15.84
C VAL A 527 1.17 -32.47 -14.73
N ASN A 528 2.10 -32.04 -13.87
CA ASN A 528 1.82 -31.18 -12.73
C ASN A 528 2.21 -29.73 -13.05
N LEU A 529 1.22 -28.93 -13.46
CA LEU A 529 1.42 -27.51 -13.76
C LEU A 529 1.96 -26.73 -12.55
N GLY A 530 1.47 -27.02 -11.34
CA GLY A 530 1.91 -26.31 -10.13
C GLY A 530 3.40 -26.50 -9.84
N LEU A 531 3.93 -27.70 -10.04
CA LEU A 531 5.37 -27.95 -9.94
C LEU A 531 6.16 -27.21 -11.02
N MET A 532 5.69 -27.22 -12.28
CA MET A 532 6.33 -26.48 -13.37
C MET A 532 6.42 -24.98 -13.06
N GLU A 533 5.35 -24.39 -12.54
CA GLU A 533 5.31 -22.99 -12.10
C GLU A 533 6.30 -22.74 -10.96
N CYS A 534 6.41 -23.66 -10.00
CA CYS A 534 7.37 -23.53 -8.92
C CYS A 534 8.83 -23.58 -9.41
N PHE A 535 9.17 -24.47 -10.35
CA PHE A 535 10.50 -24.47 -10.98
C PHE A 535 10.75 -23.21 -11.82
N GLN A 536 9.75 -22.73 -12.56
CA GLN A 536 9.84 -21.47 -13.29
C GLN A 536 10.15 -20.29 -12.34
N HIS A 537 9.50 -20.22 -11.19
CA HIS A 537 9.78 -19.19 -10.18
C HIS A 537 11.20 -19.28 -9.63
N ILE A 538 11.70 -20.50 -9.37
CA ILE A 538 13.10 -20.72 -8.95
C ILE A 538 14.06 -20.23 -10.04
N LEU A 539 13.80 -20.58 -11.31
CA LEU A 539 14.61 -20.16 -12.45
C LEU A 539 14.61 -18.64 -12.63
N PHE A 540 13.43 -17.99 -12.57
CA PHE A 540 13.33 -16.53 -12.57
C PHE A 540 14.16 -15.92 -11.44
N SER A 541 14.15 -16.56 -10.26
CA SER A 541 14.93 -16.08 -9.11
C SER A 541 16.43 -16.09 -9.35
N LEU A 542 16.90 -17.04 -10.16
CA LEU A 542 18.28 -17.24 -10.57
C LEU A 542 18.67 -16.43 -11.81
N GLY A 543 17.75 -15.59 -12.33
CA GLY A 543 17.98 -14.78 -13.53
C GLY A 543 17.81 -15.55 -14.84
N VAL A 544 17.20 -16.72 -14.81
CA VAL A 544 16.89 -17.56 -15.98
C VAL A 544 15.45 -17.30 -16.41
N VAL A 545 15.25 -16.81 -17.62
CA VAL A 545 13.91 -16.65 -18.19
C VAL A 545 13.51 -17.95 -18.89
N SER A 546 12.48 -18.59 -18.36
CA SER A 546 11.93 -19.85 -18.88
C SER A 546 10.46 -19.68 -19.25
N GLY A 547 9.96 -20.50 -20.17
CA GLY A 547 8.58 -20.45 -20.67
C GLY A 547 7.82 -21.76 -20.47
N ILE A 548 6.58 -21.69 -19.99
CA ILE A 548 5.66 -22.83 -19.85
C ILE A 548 4.64 -22.83 -20.99
N SER A 549 4.39 -24.01 -21.57
CA SER A 549 3.35 -24.22 -22.59
C SER A 549 2.67 -25.58 -22.41
N LYS A 550 1.41 -25.71 -22.85
CA LYS A 550 0.73 -27.01 -22.92
C LYS A 550 1.29 -27.82 -24.08
N MET A 551 1.78 -29.02 -23.81
CA MET A 551 2.39 -29.92 -24.79
C MET A 551 1.38 -30.92 -25.35
N ARG A 552 0.54 -31.51 -24.48
CA ARG A 552 -0.43 -32.54 -24.84
C ARG A 552 -1.70 -32.38 -24.02
N GLU A 553 -2.84 -32.69 -24.63
CA GLU A 553 -4.12 -32.74 -23.93
C GLU A 553 -4.36 -34.11 -23.30
N SER A 554 -5.15 -34.12 -22.23
CA SER A 554 -5.67 -35.34 -21.63
C SER A 554 -6.46 -36.15 -22.66
N ARG A 555 -6.22 -37.46 -22.66
CA ARG A 555 -6.85 -38.40 -23.60
C ARG A 555 -6.79 -39.82 -23.06
N VAL A 556 -7.67 -40.67 -23.54
CA VAL A 556 -7.52 -42.11 -23.36
C VAL A 556 -6.51 -42.61 -24.38
N MET A 557 -5.50 -43.36 -23.94
CA MET A 557 -4.55 -44.02 -24.84
C MET A 557 -4.29 -45.45 -24.42
N SER A 558 -4.10 -46.34 -25.39
CA SER A 558 -3.72 -47.72 -25.13
C SER A 558 -2.20 -47.81 -24.92
N ILE A 559 -1.78 -48.17 -23.71
CA ILE A 559 -0.39 -48.46 -23.35
C ILE A 559 -0.28 -49.94 -23.01
N ALA A 560 0.56 -50.67 -23.74
CA ALA A 560 0.74 -52.12 -23.57
C ALA A 560 -0.58 -52.93 -23.54
N GLY A 561 -1.56 -52.53 -24.36
CA GLY A 561 -2.86 -53.18 -24.47
C GLY A 561 -3.87 -52.83 -23.36
N ARG A 562 -3.57 -51.83 -22.52
CA ARG A 562 -4.48 -51.29 -21.49
C ARG A 562 -4.88 -49.86 -21.84
N ASP A 563 -6.16 -49.55 -21.73
CA ASP A 563 -6.63 -48.17 -21.83
C ASP A 563 -6.25 -47.38 -20.57
N VAL A 564 -5.50 -46.31 -20.78
CA VAL A 564 -4.99 -45.43 -19.72
C VAL A 564 -5.45 -44.01 -19.99
N ASN A 565 -6.08 -43.39 -18.99
CA ASN A 565 -6.41 -41.97 -19.01
C ASN A 565 -5.13 -41.16 -18.76
N THR A 566 -4.67 -40.39 -19.75
CA THR A 566 -3.56 -39.45 -19.56
C THR A 566 -4.08 -38.08 -19.20
N HIS A 567 -3.28 -37.35 -18.43
CA HIS A 567 -3.54 -35.97 -18.06
C HIS A 567 -2.95 -34.99 -19.07
N ASP A 568 -3.37 -33.73 -18.96
CA ASP A 568 -2.71 -32.62 -19.63
C ASP A 568 -1.21 -32.63 -19.27
N THR A 569 -0.36 -32.45 -20.29
CA THR A 569 1.09 -32.40 -20.12
C THR A 569 1.59 -31.01 -20.43
N TYR A 570 2.43 -30.48 -19.56
CA TYR A 570 3.04 -29.16 -19.64
C TYR A 570 4.53 -29.27 -19.91
N HIS A 571 5.06 -28.25 -20.55
CA HIS A 571 6.45 -28.17 -20.98
C HIS A 571 7.06 -26.85 -20.56
N LEU A 572 8.08 -26.91 -19.70
CA LEU A 572 8.91 -25.79 -19.28
C LEU A 572 10.19 -25.77 -20.12
N ARG A 573 10.50 -24.65 -20.77
CA ARG A 573 11.64 -24.50 -21.68
C ARG A 573 12.52 -23.31 -21.36
N LEU A 574 13.82 -23.50 -21.46
CA LEU A 574 14.83 -22.45 -21.39
C LEU A 574 15.42 -22.24 -22.77
N GLY A 575 15.43 -20.99 -23.24
CA GLY A 575 16.11 -20.64 -24.48
C GLY A 575 17.61 -20.91 -24.42
N ASN A 576 18.31 -20.83 -25.55
CA ASN A 576 19.73 -21.17 -25.61
C ASN A 576 20.62 -20.37 -24.64
N MET A 577 20.39 -19.07 -24.50
CA MET A 577 21.20 -18.25 -23.58
C MET A 577 20.98 -18.64 -22.12
N ASP A 578 19.72 -18.86 -21.75
CA ASP A 578 19.29 -19.33 -20.43
C ASP A 578 19.81 -20.74 -20.13
N THR A 579 19.83 -21.62 -21.13
CA THR A 579 20.41 -22.97 -21.03
C THR A 579 21.91 -22.92 -20.76
N MET A 580 22.66 -22.02 -21.42
CA MET A 580 24.09 -21.85 -21.16
C MET A 580 24.33 -21.28 -19.75
N LEU A 581 23.53 -20.30 -19.32
CA LEU A 581 23.61 -19.73 -17.98
C LEU A 581 23.33 -20.78 -16.91
N ALA A 582 22.29 -21.60 -17.11
CA ALA A 582 21.96 -22.69 -16.20
C ALA A 582 23.10 -23.71 -16.11
N LYS A 583 23.67 -24.14 -17.24
CA LYS A 583 24.83 -25.04 -17.25
C LYS A 583 25.99 -24.46 -16.45
N ASP A 584 26.44 -23.25 -16.77
CA ASP A 584 27.61 -22.64 -16.12
C ASP A 584 27.37 -22.46 -14.62
N SER A 585 26.13 -22.12 -14.23
CA SER A 585 25.77 -21.92 -12.83
C SER A 585 25.71 -23.23 -12.06
N ILE A 586 25.14 -24.30 -12.65
CA ILE A 586 25.16 -25.63 -12.03
C ILE A 586 26.60 -26.10 -11.84
N LEU A 587 27.45 -26.02 -12.87
CA LEU A 587 28.86 -26.43 -12.79
C LEU A 587 29.71 -25.61 -11.81
N LYS A 588 29.24 -24.42 -11.41
CA LYS A 588 29.89 -23.60 -10.39
C LYS A 588 29.65 -24.13 -8.97
N TYR A 589 28.48 -24.72 -8.72
CA TYR A 589 28.06 -25.12 -7.37
C TYR A 589 27.98 -26.64 -7.19
N ASP A 590 27.82 -27.39 -8.26
CA ASP A 590 27.60 -28.84 -8.25
C ASP A 590 28.46 -29.56 -9.30
N ILE A 591 28.50 -30.89 -9.19
CA ILE A 591 29.22 -31.79 -10.11
C ILE A 591 28.44 -31.86 -11.43
N SER A 592 29.14 -32.00 -12.57
CA SER A 592 28.53 -32.18 -13.89
C SER A 592 27.70 -33.48 -13.98
N SER A 593 26.66 -33.48 -14.83
CA SER A 593 25.96 -34.70 -15.24
C SER A 593 26.09 -34.97 -16.73
N PHE A 594 25.83 -36.22 -17.12
CA PHE A 594 25.80 -36.66 -18.52
C PHE A 594 24.93 -35.78 -19.42
N LYS A 595 23.82 -35.24 -18.88
CA LYS A 595 22.93 -34.35 -19.64
C LYS A 595 23.62 -33.02 -19.95
N LEU A 596 24.30 -32.39 -18.98
CA LEU A 596 25.01 -31.12 -19.17
C LEU A 596 26.22 -31.24 -20.11
N GLU A 597 26.84 -32.42 -20.16
CA GLU A 597 27.96 -32.73 -21.06
C GLU A 597 27.57 -32.74 -22.54
N LYS A 598 26.28 -32.98 -22.87
CA LYS A 598 25.76 -32.86 -24.25
C LYS A 598 25.93 -31.46 -24.84
N ILE A 599 26.07 -30.44 -24.00
CA ILE A 599 26.27 -29.06 -24.42
C ILE A 599 27.74 -28.84 -24.77
N ILE A 600 28.06 -28.94 -26.06
CA ILE A 600 29.41 -28.71 -26.59
C ILE A 600 29.38 -27.42 -27.42
N ASN A 601 30.24 -26.45 -27.08
CA ASN A 601 30.43 -25.19 -27.82
C ASN A 601 29.12 -24.42 -28.13
N GLY A 602 28.27 -24.22 -27.12
CA GLY A 602 27.01 -23.50 -27.28
C GLY A 602 27.21 -22.06 -27.77
N ILE A 603 26.34 -21.62 -28.68
CA ILE A 603 26.37 -20.25 -29.22
C ILE A 603 26.06 -19.27 -28.08
N ARG A 604 26.95 -18.32 -27.81
CA ARG A 604 26.75 -17.28 -26.79
C ARG A 604 26.55 -15.92 -27.45
N ARG A 605 25.50 -15.21 -27.04
CA ARG A 605 25.24 -13.81 -27.39
C ARG A 605 25.28 -12.98 -26.11
N ARG A 606 25.74 -11.73 -26.20
CA ARG A 606 25.77 -10.82 -25.05
C ARG A 606 24.33 -10.51 -24.63
N ARG A 607 23.91 -10.95 -23.45
CA ARG A 607 22.65 -10.54 -22.83
C ARG A 607 22.94 -9.39 -21.87
N LYS A 608 22.18 -8.31 -21.97
CA LYS A 608 22.26 -7.15 -21.05
C LYS A 608 21.33 -7.29 -19.83
N ASN A 609 20.77 -8.48 -19.56
CA ASN A 609 19.64 -8.59 -18.63
C ASN A 609 20.00 -8.18 -17.20
N THR A 610 19.27 -7.20 -16.66
CA THR A 610 19.32 -6.79 -15.25
C THR A 610 18.09 -7.25 -14.47
N GLY A 611 17.03 -7.73 -15.14
CA GLY A 611 15.78 -8.21 -14.53
C GLY A 611 15.06 -9.32 -15.32
N CYS A 612 13.85 -9.69 -14.88
CA CYS A 612 12.96 -10.62 -15.57
C CYS A 612 11.75 -9.85 -16.13
N PHE A 613 11.75 -9.65 -17.44
CA PHE A 613 10.73 -8.88 -18.16
C PHE A 613 9.95 -9.81 -19.09
N ILE A 614 8.64 -9.67 -19.10
CA ILE A 614 7.71 -10.46 -19.93
C ILE A 614 6.72 -9.51 -20.61
N SER A 615 6.37 -9.81 -21.86
CA SER A 615 5.32 -9.11 -22.62
C SER A 615 3.96 -9.72 -22.40
#